data_AF-A0A3D3ZWA2-F1
#
_entry.id   AF-A0A3D3ZWA2-F1
#
_cell.length_a   1.000
_cell.length_b   1.000
_cell.length_c   1.000
_cell.angle_alpha   90.00
_cell.angle_beta   90.00
_cell.angle_gamma   90.00
#
_symmetry.space_group_name_H-M   'P 1'
#
loop_
_entity.id
_entity.type
_entity.pdbx_description
1 polymer ?
#
loop_
_entity_poly.entity_id
_entity_poly.type
_entity_poly.pdbx_seq_one_letter_code
_entity_poly.pdbx_strand_id
1 'polypeptide(L)'
;ILRQFIEVNEAQLFALTARDAVAGELVNSVYALDTPKRLFDVRHVTIEADTTDGAVASAKKLGGMIDRFMGEDDAWCDDVLIGNMIGLAKETGDITRNPLKLNTMTFDQDNFWTAHFGGVYVFRKVEAPAAIVMNRTDDLGKLPIDTVIHGDERSAIAQFLKVNDLAEPIVEARGIDSAAILHQKMDFIVADVAAGLGEDLSGATRRDLRNMGRRYHDKLPAAWQGLADLVRWAEDGGPWPRIDSEHPAYFYTLRAKDHADVDLVNMLLAELSPMDVRQLFICHKEAFYKAYIGWPDEKKAYVADFLSTEYQVDKAGTRAALFGHEAAMDEPAPKDDLIDRVGPWGAVKRR
;
A
#
# COMPACT_ATOMS: atom_id res chain seq x y z
N ILE A 1 0.92 -8.05 -2.61
CA ILE A 1 0.82 -8.81 -3.88
C ILE A 1 1.92 -8.40 -4.86
N LEU A 2 1.81 -7.24 -5.54
CA LEU A 2 2.75 -6.86 -6.61
C LEU A 2 4.22 -6.81 -6.17
N ARG A 3 4.50 -6.22 -5.00
CA ARG A 3 5.87 -6.18 -4.44
C ARG A 3 6.47 -7.59 -4.30
N GLN A 4 5.73 -8.50 -3.66
CA GLN A 4 6.18 -9.89 -3.47
C GLN A 4 6.38 -10.61 -4.81
N PHE A 5 5.54 -10.35 -5.81
CA PHE A 5 5.73 -10.89 -7.15
C PHE A 5 7.00 -10.39 -7.83
N ILE A 6 7.27 -9.08 -7.72
CA ILE A 6 8.47 -8.47 -8.28
C ILE A 6 9.73 -9.02 -7.59
N GLU A 7 9.72 -9.11 -6.26
CA GLU A 7 10.85 -9.64 -5.48
C GLU A 7 11.15 -11.11 -5.84
N VAL A 8 10.11 -11.96 -5.92
CA VAL A 8 10.27 -13.39 -6.25
C VAL A 8 10.75 -13.61 -7.68
N ASN A 9 10.37 -12.73 -8.62
CA ASN A 9 10.68 -12.86 -10.05
C ASN A 9 11.72 -11.84 -10.52
N GLU A 10 12.48 -11.22 -9.62
CA GLU A 10 13.34 -10.07 -9.94
C GLU A 10 14.30 -10.37 -11.10
N ALA A 11 15.00 -11.50 -11.03
CA ALA A 11 15.98 -11.91 -12.05
C ALA A 11 15.33 -12.13 -13.43
N GLN A 12 14.15 -12.77 -13.46
CA GLN A 12 13.43 -13.05 -14.71
C GLN A 12 12.79 -11.79 -15.29
N LEU A 13 12.21 -10.94 -14.45
CA LEU A 13 11.68 -9.65 -14.86
C LEU A 13 12.81 -8.77 -15.42
N PHE A 14 13.98 -8.73 -14.77
CA PHE A 14 15.14 -8.01 -15.28
C PHE A 14 15.60 -8.52 -16.66
N ALA A 15 15.68 -9.84 -16.83
CA ALA A 15 16.05 -10.45 -18.11
C ALA A 15 15.03 -10.15 -19.23
N LEU A 16 13.73 -10.23 -18.93
CA LEU A 16 12.66 -9.95 -19.90
C LEU A 16 12.61 -8.47 -20.28
N THR A 17 12.68 -7.59 -19.28
CA THR A 17 12.62 -6.12 -19.45
C THR A 17 13.83 -5.53 -20.15
N ALA A 18 14.94 -6.26 -20.26
CA ALA A 18 16.08 -5.87 -21.11
C ALA A 18 15.75 -5.87 -22.61
N ARG A 19 14.75 -6.66 -23.03
CA ARG A 19 14.38 -6.85 -24.44
C ARG A 19 13.00 -6.30 -24.78
N ASP A 20 12.04 -6.43 -23.87
CA ASP A 20 10.65 -6.02 -24.10
C ASP A 20 9.93 -5.67 -22.79
N ALA A 21 8.87 -4.87 -22.86
CA ALA A 21 8.03 -4.59 -21.70
C ALA A 21 7.32 -5.86 -21.22
N VAL A 22 7.21 -6.03 -19.90
CA VAL A 22 6.39 -7.07 -19.28
C VAL A 22 5.04 -6.44 -18.90
N ALA A 23 3.97 -6.99 -19.46
CA ALA A 23 2.60 -6.64 -19.10
C ALA A 23 1.99 -7.77 -18.26
N GLY A 24 1.10 -7.43 -17.33
CA GLY A 24 0.44 -8.44 -16.52
C GLY A 24 -0.87 -7.96 -15.93
N GLU A 25 -1.68 -8.92 -15.54
CA GLU A 25 -3.01 -8.72 -14.97
C GLU A 25 -3.12 -9.42 -13.61
N LEU A 26 -3.88 -8.81 -12.72
CA LEU A 26 -4.32 -9.42 -11.46
C LEU A 26 -5.69 -10.05 -11.70
N VAL A 27 -5.70 -11.36 -11.90
CA VAL A 27 -6.90 -12.11 -12.24
C VAL A 27 -7.53 -12.67 -10.97
N ASN A 28 -8.84 -12.51 -10.80
CA ASN A 28 -9.60 -13.14 -9.72
C ASN A 28 -10.75 -13.97 -10.28
N SER A 29 -11.43 -14.72 -9.42
CA SER A 29 -12.53 -15.63 -9.79
C SER A 29 -13.85 -14.94 -10.14
N VAL A 30 -13.95 -13.62 -9.97
CA VAL A 30 -15.19 -12.86 -10.15
C VAL A 30 -15.15 -12.07 -11.46
N TYR A 31 -15.86 -12.56 -12.47
CA TYR A 31 -15.93 -11.94 -13.81
C TYR A 31 -16.79 -10.68 -13.86
N ALA A 32 -17.76 -10.54 -12.96
CA ALA A 32 -18.65 -9.39 -12.90
C ALA A 32 -19.08 -9.11 -11.46
N LEU A 33 -19.04 -7.83 -11.07
CA LEU A 33 -19.49 -7.33 -9.78
C LEU A 33 -20.84 -6.62 -9.95
N ASP A 34 -21.87 -7.41 -10.29
CA ASP A 34 -23.24 -6.93 -10.48
C ASP A 34 -23.97 -6.64 -9.15
N THR A 35 -23.57 -7.32 -8.08
CA THR A 35 -24.18 -7.20 -6.75
C THR A 35 -23.11 -7.18 -5.66
N PRO A 36 -23.34 -6.46 -4.53
CA PRO A 36 -22.40 -6.38 -3.41
C PRO A 36 -22.01 -7.76 -2.84
N LYS A 37 -22.94 -8.72 -2.87
CA LYS A 37 -22.70 -10.09 -2.42
C LYS A 37 -21.53 -10.77 -3.17
N ARG A 38 -21.31 -10.43 -4.44
CA ARG A 38 -20.21 -10.98 -5.26
C ARG A 38 -18.83 -10.62 -4.76
N LEU A 39 -18.69 -9.55 -3.97
CA LEU A 39 -17.40 -9.23 -3.32
C LEU A 39 -16.87 -10.40 -2.49
N PHE A 40 -17.77 -11.19 -1.89
CA PHE A 40 -17.42 -12.32 -1.05
C PHE A 40 -17.07 -13.58 -1.84
N ASP A 41 -17.27 -13.58 -3.16
CA ASP A 41 -16.82 -14.63 -4.08
C ASP A 41 -15.34 -14.43 -4.47
N VAL A 42 -14.77 -13.23 -4.23
CA VAL A 42 -13.33 -12.98 -4.39
C VAL A 42 -12.61 -13.75 -3.30
N ARG A 43 -11.76 -14.73 -3.67
CA ARG A 43 -10.99 -15.54 -2.71
C ARG A 43 -9.51 -15.56 -2.99
N HIS A 44 -9.16 -15.61 -4.27
CA HIS A 44 -7.78 -15.67 -4.71
C HIS A 44 -7.55 -14.66 -5.82
N VAL A 45 -6.35 -14.09 -5.84
CA VAL A 45 -5.84 -13.30 -6.97
C VAL A 45 -4.61 -14.00 -7.50
N THR A 46 -4.62 -14.30 -8.79
CA THR A 46 -3.49 -14.86 -9.53
C THR A 46 -2.88 -13.78 -10.40
N ILE A 47 -1.56 -13.73 -10.46
CA ILE A 47 -0.85 -12.84 -11.37
C ILE A 47 -0.54 -13.60 -12.64
N GLU A 48 -1.02 -13.07 -13.75
CA GLU A 48 -0.65 -13.50 -15.09
C GLU A 48 0.19 -12.41 -15.74
N ALA A 49 1.38 -12.74 -16.21
CA ALA A 49 2.29 -11.78 -16.82
C ALA A 49 3.09 -12.41 -17.95
N ASP A 50 3.29 -11.64 -19.00
CA ASP A 50 4.10 -12.01 -20.18
C ASP A 50 4.71 -10.74 -20.80
N THR A 51 5.64 -10.92 -21.74
CA THR A 51 6.08 -9.81 -22.60
C THR A 51 5.04 -9.52 -23.68
N THR A 52 5.17 -8.39 -24.37
CA THR A 52 4.21 -8.01 -25.42
C THR A 52 4.20 -8.99 -26.58
N ASP A 53 5.35 -9.58 -26.89
CA ASP A 53 5.50 -10.65 -27.90
C ASP A 53 5.24 -12.08 -27.37
N GLY A 54 4.85 -12.24 -26.10
CA GLY A 54 4.53 -13.55 -25.51
C GLY A 54 5.74 -14.45 -25.25
N ALA A 55 6.89 -13.88 -24.84
CA ALA A 55 8.13 -14.63 -24.67
C ALA A 55 8.04 -15.73 -23.60
N VAL A 56 7.29 -15.50 -22.51
CA VAL A 56 7.09 -16.49 -21.44
C VAL A 56 6.23 -17.66 -21.94
N ALA A 57 5.13 -17.36 -22.66
CA ALA A 57 4.31 -18.38 -23.29
C ALA A 57 5.09 -19.21 -24.31
N SER A 58 5.90 -18.57 -25.15
CA SER A 58 6.76 -19.25 -26.13
C SER A 58 7.83 -20.10 -25.46
N ALA A 59 8.47 -19.60 -24.40
CA ALA A 59 9.44 -20.37 -23.63
C ALA A 59 8.80 -21.61 -22.96
N LYS A 60 7.58 -21.48 -22.43
CA LYS A 60 6.82 -22.61 -21.87
C LYS A 60 6.52 -23.68 -22.92
N LYS A 61 6.11 -23.27 -24.13
CA LYS A 61 5.88 -24.19 -25.26
C LYS A 61 7.16 -24.92 -25.66
N LEU A 62 8.27 -24.20 -25.80
CA LEU A 62 9.56 -24.79 -26.14
C LEU A 62 10.03 -25.77 -25.05
N GLY A 63 9.86 -25.43 -23.77
CA GLY A 63 10.16 -26.33 -22.66
C GLY A 63 9.39 -27.65 -22.75
N GLY A 64 8.08 -27.60 -23.01
CA GLY A 64 7.28 -28.82 -23.19
C GLY A 64 7.69 -29.65 -24.42
N MET A 65 8.13 -29.00 -25.50
CA MET A 65 8.68 -29.71 -26.67
C MET A 65 10.03 -30.38 -26.35
N ILE A 66 10.89 -29.73 -25.57
CA ILE A 66 12.15 -30.31 -25.08
C ILE A 66 11.86 -31.53 -24.20
N ASP A 67 10.92 -31.42 -23.25
CA ASP A 67 10.53 -32.53 -22.38
C ASP A 67 10.01 -33.73 -23.20
N ARG A 68 9.19 -33.47 -24.21
CA ARG A 68 8.71 -34.49 -25.16
C ARG A 68 9.85 -35.13 -25.92
N PHE A 69 10.76 -34.33 -26.47
CA PHE A 69 11.93 -34.79 -27.20
C PHE A 69 12.84 -35.70 -26.35
N MET A 70 12.97 -35.40 -25.06
CA MET A 70 13.79 -36.18 -24.13
C MET A 70 13.10 -37.42 -23.56
N GLY A 71 11.76 -37.46 -23.55
CA GLY A 71 10.99 -38.50 -22.88
C GLY A 71 10.38 -39.57 -23.79
N GLU A 72 10.14 -39.27 -25.07
CA GLU A 72 9.50 -40.20 -26.01
C GLU A 72 10.54 -40.95 -26.87
N ASP A 73 10.35 -42.27 -27.04
CA ASP A 73 11.32 -43.17 -27.70
C ASP A 73 11.64 -42.80 -29.17
N ASP A 74 10.66 -42.25 -29.91
CA ASP A 74 10.79 -41.90 -31.34
C ASP A 74 10.88 -40.38 -31.60
N ALA A 75 10.83 -39.54 -30.57
CA ALA A 75 10.81 -38.09 -30.75
C ALA A 75 12.13 -37.52 -31.28
N TRP A 76 13.24 -38.26 -31.15
CA TRP A 76 14.55 -37.88 -31.69
C TRP A 76 14.58 -37.88 -33.24
N CYS A 77 13.66 -38.58 -33.90
CA CYS A 77 13.51 -38.61 -35.36
C CYS A 77 12.26 -37.89 -35.87
N ASP A 78 11.52 -37.18 -35.00
CA ASP A 78 10.37 -36.36 -35.39
C ASP A 78 10.86 -35.01 -35.96
N ASP A 79 11.07 -34.96 -37.27
CA ASP A 79 11.54 -33.76 -37.99
C ASP A 79 10.62 -32.54 -37.78
N VAL A 80 9.32 -32.77 -37.55
CA VAL A 80 8.35 -31.70 -37.31
C VAL A 80 8.53 -31.11 -35.91
N LEU A 81 8.72 -31.97 -34.89
CA LEU A 81 9.03 -31.54 -33.53
C LEU A 81 10.32 -30.72 -33.50
N ILE A 82 11.40 -31.23 -34.13
CA ILE A 82 12.70 -30.54 -34.18
C ILE A 82 12.57 -29.19 -34.90
N GLY A 83 11.86 -29.15 -36.03
CA GLY A 83 11.62 -27.91 -36.78
C GLY A 83 10.88 -26.85 -35.95
N ASN A 84 9.83 -27.26 -35.22
CA ASN A 84 9.08 -26.37 -34.33
C ASN A 84 9.95 -25.85 -33.17
N MET A 85 10.78 -26.71 -32.58
CA MET A 85 11.72 -26.32 -31.52
C MET A 85 12.73 -25.27 -32.01
N ILE A 86 13.32 -25.47 -33.19
CA ILE A 86 14.26 -24.50 -33.80
C ILE A 86 13.58 -23.16 -34.07
N GLY A 87 12.32 -23.17 -34.55
CA GLY A 87 11.52 -21.96 -34.75
C GLY A 87 11.35 -21.16 -33.47
N LEU A 88 10.81 -21.80 -32.43
CA LEU A 88 10.60 -21.18 -31.11
C LEU A 88 11.90 -20.71 -30.45
N ALA A 89 13.01 -21.45 -30.61
CA ALA A 89 14.31 -21.09 -30.05
C ALA A 89 14.89 -19.80 -30.67
N LYS A 90 14.56 -19.47 -31.93
CA LYS A 90 14.99 -18.19 -32.54
C LYS A 90 14.31 -16.98 -31.90
N GLU A 91 13.07 -17.16 -31.44
CA GLU A 91 12.29 -16.10 -30.80
C GLU A 91 12.69 -15.96 -29.33
N THR A 92 12.73 -17.07 -28.60
CA THR A 92 12.94 -17.12 -27.14
C THR A 92 14.40 -17.15 -26.70
N GLY A 93 15.32 -17.61 -27.56
CA GLY A 93 16.72 -17.84 -27.21
C GLY A 93 16.95 -19.21 -26.52
N ASP A 94 18.11 -19.38 -25.90
CA ASP A 94 18.45 -20.61 -25.18
C ASP A 94 17.82 -20.64 -23.78
N ILE A 95 16.60 -21.17 -23.71
CA ILE A 95 15.83 -21.30 -22.47
C ILE A 95 16.39 -22.36 -21.51
N THR A 96 17.31 -23.21 -21.94
CA THR A 96 17.93 -24.24 -21.08
C THR A 96 18.98 -23.63 -20.15
N ARG A 97 19.66 -22.59 -20.63
CA ARG A 97 20.64 -21.82 -19.85
C ARG A 97 20.01 -20.62 -19.17
N ASN A 98 19.06 -19.95 -19.83
CA ASN A 98 18.38 -18.76 -19.32
C ASN A 98 16.86 -18.99 -19.34
N PRO A 99 16.30 -19.68 -18.34
CA PRO A 99 14.88 -19.98 -18.30
C PRO A 99 14.03 -18.71 -18.18
N LEU A 100 13.28 -18.39 -19.24
CA LEU A 100 12.33 -17.28 -19.29
C LEU A 100 10.97 -17.70 -18.71
N LYS A 101 10.95 -18.05 -17.42
CA LYS A 101 9.75 -18.47 -16.71
C LYS A 101 9.45 -17.54 -15.56
N LEU A 102 8.31 -16.85 -15.61
CA LEU A 102 7.74 -16.19 -14.45
C LEU A 102 6.99 -17.22 -13.60
N ASN A 103 7.16 -17.14 -12.29
CA ASN A 103 6.39 -17.95 -11.36
C ASN A 103 4.94 -17.44 -11.36
N THR A 104 4.00 -18.30 -11.74
CA THR A 104 2.58 -18.05 -11.49
C THR A 104 2.36 -18.03 -9.98
N MET A 105 1.96 -16.87 -9.47
CA MET A 105 1.73 -16.67 -8.04
C MET A 105 0.24 -16.43 -7.80
N THR A 106 -0.30 -17.14 -6.82
CA THR A 106 -1.67 -17.00 -6.35
C THR A 106 -1.64 -16.57 -4.89
N PHE A 107 -2.44 -15.56 -4.56
CA PHE A 107 -2.54 -14.96 -3.24
C PHE A 107 -3.95 -15.10 -2.72
N ASP A 108 -4.09 -15.58 -1.48
CA ASP A 108 -5.36 -15.54 -0.77
C ASP A 108 -5.74 -14.09 -0.48
N GLN A 109 -7.03 -13.77 -0.64
CA GLN A 109 -7.59 -12.44 -0.47
C GLN A 109 -8.66 -12.45 0.60
N ASP A 110 -8.37 -12.98 1.78
CA ASP A 110 -9.36 -13.07 2.86
C ASP A 110 -9.81 -11.69 3.35
N ASN A 111 -8.85 -10.77 3.51
CA ASN A 111 -9.05 -9.41 3.97
C ASN A 111 -8.61 -8.43 2.86
N PHE A 112 -9.47 -7.50 2.48
CA PHE A 112 -9.17 -6.54 1.41
C PHE A 112 -10.09 -5.32 1.47
N TRP A 113 -9.79 -4.33 0.63
CA TRP A 113 -10.65 -3.18 0.39
C TRP A 113 -10.95 -3.03 -1.09
N THR A 114 -12.10 -2.43 -1.40
CA THR A 114 -12.43 -2.04 -2.77
C THR A 114 -13.18 -0.72 -2.82
N ALA A 115 -12.93 0.06 -3.87
CA ALA A 115 -13.67 1.26 -4.20
C ALA A 115 -15.13 0.99 -4.62
N HIS A 116 -15.44 -0.25 -5.03
CA HIS A 116 -16.79 -0.62 -5.44
C HIS A 116 -17.80 -0.35 -4.32
N PHE A 117 -19.01 0.05 -4.73
CA PHE A 117 -20.10 0.41 -3.80
C PHE A 117 -19.71 1.49 -2.78
N GLY A 118 -18.83 2.41 -3.19
CA GLY A 118 -18.44 3.58 -2.42
C GLY A 118 -17.39 3.33 -1.34
N GLY A 119 -16.71 2.19 -1.35
CA GLY A 119 -15.65 1.87 -0.39
C GLY A 119 -16.09 0.84 0.64
N VAL A 120 -15.60 -0.39 0.49
CA VAL A 120 -15.91 -1.50 1.40
C VAL A 120 -14.63 -2.18 1.82
N TYR A 121 -14.40 -2.25 3.14
CA TYR A 121 -13.41 -3.12 3.75
C TYR A 121 -14.07 -4.45 4.09
N VAL A 122 -13.43 -5.55 3.73
CA VAL A 122 -13.88 -6.91 4.03
C VAL A 122 -12.81 -7.57 4.88
N PHE A 123 -13.18 -8.05 6.07
CA PHE A 123 -12.31 -8.82 6.96
C PHE A 123 -12.95 -10.19 7.24
N ARG A 124 -12.44 -11.24 6.59
CA ARG A 124 -12.93 -12.62 6.77
C ARG A 124 -12.02 -13.48 7.65
N LYS A 125 -10.72 -13.19 7.66
CA LYS A 125 -9.72 -13.94 8.41
C LYS A 125 -9.22 -13.11 9.59
N VAL A 126 -10.12 -12.94 10.55
CA VAL A 126 -9.90 -12.30 11.86
C VAL A 126 -10.81 -13.01 12.88
N GLU A 127 -10.62 -12.77 14.18
CA GLU A 127 -11.40 -13.44 15.24
C GLU A 127 -12.90 -13.13 15.16
N ALA A 128 -13.24 -11.87 14.88
CA ALA A 128 -14.59 -11.36 14.68
C ALA A 128 -14.70 -10.74 13.27
N PRO A 129 -15.06 -11.53 12.25
CA PRO A 129 -15.22 -11.05 10.87
C PRO A 129 -16.26 -9.94 10.73
N ALA A 130 -15.95 -8.94 9.91
CA ALA A 130 -16.87 -7.85 9.58
C ALA A 130 -16.60 -7.27 8.19
N ALA A 131 -17.63 -6.65 7.61
CA ALA A 131 -17.47 -5.71 6.52
C ALA A 131 -17.69 -4.29 7.04
N ILE A 132 -16.81 -3.36 6.67
CA ILE A 132 -16.94 -1.94 7.02
C ILE A 132 -17.23 -1.16 5.74
N VAL A 133 -18.40 -0.52 5.70
CA VAL A 133 -18.93 0.18 4.53
C VAL A 133 -18.83 1.67 4.74
N MET A 134 -17.99 2.34 3.96
CA MET A 134 -17.66 3.76 4.17
C MET A 134 -18.73 4.70 3.60
N ASN A 135 -19.40 4.30 2.52
CA ASN A 135 -20.45 5.10 1.91
C ASN A 135 -21.86 4.60 2.30
N ARG A 136 -22.73 5.52 2.71
CA ARG A 136 -24.10 5.22 3.14
C ARG A 136 -25.14 5.21 2.02
N THR A 137 -24.84 5.77 0.84
CA THR A 137 -25.86 6.00 -0.19
C THR A 137 -26.34 4.73 -0.87
N ASP A 138 -25.55 3.66 -0.81
CA ASP A 138 -25.83 2.43 -1.53
C ASP A 138 -26.40 1.41 -0.53
N ASP A 139 -27.68 1.05 -0.68
CA ASP A 139 -28.23 -0.11 0.03
C ASP A 139 -27.55 -1.37 -0.53
N LEU A 140 -26.59 -1.90 0.23
CA LEU A 140 -25.84 -3.08 -0.18
C LEU A 140 -26.62 -4.38 -0.03
N GLY A 141 -27.84 -4.31 0.53
CA GLY A 141 -28.63 -5.47 0.89
C GLY A 141 -27.94 -6.38 1.89
N LYS A 142 -28.40 -7.64 1.95
CA LYS A 142 -27.83 -8.64 2.88
C LYS A 142 -26.49 -9.17 2.35
N LEU A 143 -25.40 -8.69 2.93
CA LEU A 143 -24.07 -9.24 2.70
C LEU A 143 -23.92 -10.64 3.36
N PRO A 144 -23.11 -11.55 2.78
CA PRO A 144 -22.86 -12.88 3.33
C PRO A 144 -21.78 -12.84 4.43
N ILE A 145 -21.98 -11.95 5.40
CA ILE A 145 -21.17 -11.81 6.62
C ILE A 145 -22.08 -11.37 7.76
N ASP A 146 -21.79 -11.85 8.98
CA ASP A 146 -22.69 -11.62 10.11
C ASP A 146 -22.68 -10.17 10.60
N THR A 147 -21.53 -9.51 10.50
CA THR A 147 -21.32 -8.15 10.99
C THR A 147 -21.07 -7.20 9.81
N VAL A 148 -21.93 -6.20 9.68
CA VAL A 148 -21.73 -5.06 8.77
C VAL A 148 -21.72 -3.79 9.62
N ILE A 149 -20.66 -3.00 9.48
CA ILE A 149 -20.43 -1.76 10.22
C ILE A 149 -20.39 -0.62 9.20
N HIS A 150 -21.03 0.50 9.50
CA HIS A 150 -20.96 1.70 8.68
C HIS A 150 -19.84 2.63 9.14
N GLY A 151 -19.25 3.38 8.20
CA GLY A 151 -18.10 4.26 8.44
C GLY A 151 -18.32 5.33 9.51
N ASP A 152 -19.56 5.69 9.81
CA ASP A 152 -19.95 6.64 10.86
C ASP A 152 -20.24 5.98 12.22
N GLU A 153 -20.30 4.65 12.29
CA GLU A 153 -20.44 3.90 13.55
C GLU A 153 -19.08 3.76 14.26
N ARG A 154 -18.53 4.90 14.68
CA ARG A 154 -17.18 5.02 15.26
C ARG A 154 -16.93 4.04 16.40
N SER A 155 -17.85 3.91 17.35
CA SER A 155 -17.74 2.93 18.44
C SER A 155 -17.74 1.48 17.97
N ALA A 156 -18.50 1.13 16.93
CA ALA A 156 -18.51 -0.22 16.39
C ALA A 156 -17.18 -0.53 15.69
N ILE A 157 -16.62 0.42 14.93
CA ILE A 157 -15.28 0.28 14.32
C ILE A 157 -14.20 0.18 15.40
N ALA A 158 -14.24 1.02 16.43
CA ALA A 158 -13.30 0.96 17.55
C ALA A 158 -13.35 -0.39 18.26
N GLN A 159 -14.55 -0.92 18.51
CA GLN A 159 -14.75 -2.23 19.10
C GLN A 159 -14.25 -3.35 18.18
N PHE A 160 -14.50 -3.26 16.87
CA PHE A 160 -13.99 -4.21 15.88
C PHE A 160 -12.46 -4.27 15.88
N LEU A 161 -11.79 -3.12 15.84
CA LEU A 161 -10.33 -3.04 15.89
C LEU A 161 -9.77 -3.62 17.18
N LYS A 162 -10.45 -3.40 18.31
CA LYS A 162 -10.04 -3.89 19.62
C LYS A 162 -10.23 -5.40 19.77
N VAL A 163 -11.39 -5.94 19.39
CA VAL A 163 -11.69 -7.38 19.51
C VAL A 163 -10.74 -8.20 18.68
N ASN A 164 -10.38 -7.72 17.49
CA ASN A 164 -9.48 -8.41 16.58
C ASN A 164 -7.99 -8.10 16.83
N ASP A 165 -7.67 -7.33 17.86
CA ASP A 165 -6.31 -6.88 18.20
C ASP A 165 -5.54 -6.24 17.02
N LEU A 166 -6.23 -5.39 16.23
CA LEU A 166 -5.71 -4.83 14.98
C LEU A 166 -5.02 -3.47 15.13
N ALA A 167 -5.32 -2.73 16.20
CA ALA A 167 -4.80 -1.38 16.41
C ALA A 167 -4.37 -1.15 17.85
N GLU A 168 -3.45 -0.22 18.03
CA GLU A 168 -2.94 0.19 19.34
C GLU A 168 -2.79 1.72 19.43
N PRO A 169 -2.84 2.29 20.65
CA PRO A 169 -2.53 3.70 20.85
C PRO A 169 -1.08 4.01 20.45
N ILE A 170 -0.87 5.12 19.74
CA ILE A 170 0.46 5.59 19.32
C ILE A 170 1.39 5.83 20.51
N VAL A 171 0.84 6.19 21.68
CA VAL A 171 1.60 6.42 22.91
C VAL A 171 2.07 5.14 23.61
N GLU A 172 1.50 3.98 23.28
CA GLU A 172 1.91 2.68 23.82
C GLU A 172 2.97 2.00 22.93
N ALA A 173 3.15 2.48 21.71
CA ALA A 173 4.05 1.91 20.72
C ALA A 173 5.53 2.12 21.11
N ARG A 174 6.31 1.03 21.04
CA ARG A 174 7.74 1.07 21.40
C ARG A 174 8.59 1.55 20.22
N GLY A 175 9.63 2.32 20.54
CA GLY A 175 10.66 2.72 19.56
C GLY A 175 10.27 3.90 18.67
N ILE A 176 9.24 4.65 19.05
CA ILE A 176 8.68 5.74 18.25
C ILE A 176 8.53 7.00 19.10
N ASP A 177 8.80 8.16 18.48
CA ASP A 177 8.54 9.45 19.08
C ASP A 177 7.05 9.82 18.92
N SER A 178 6.22 9.32 19.83
CA SER A 178 4.77 9.53 19.82
C SER A 178 4.42 11.02 19.90
N ALA A 179 5.18 11.82 20.66
CA ALA A 179 4.93 13.25 20.78
C ALA A 179 5.15 13.98 19.46
N ALA A 180 6.26 13.71 18.76
CA ALA A 180 6.53 14.29 17.45
C ALA A 180 5.45 13.92 16.41
N ILE A 181 4.93 12.68 16.43
CA ILE A 181 3.84 12.26 15.55
C ILE A 181 2.56 13.04 15.86
N LEU A 182 2.21 13.18 17.14
CA LEU A 182 1.01 13.90 17.57
C LEU A 182 1.09 15.40 17.20
N HIS A 183 2.25 16.05 17.43
CA HIS A 183 2.49 17.43 16.99
C HIS A 183 2.30 17.58 15.48
N GLN A 184 2.82 16.65 14.68
CA GLN A 184 2.65 16.70 13.23
C GLN A 184 1.17 16.56 12.82
N LYS A 185 0.43 15.64 13.45
CA LYS A 185 -1.02 15.49 13.22
C LYS A 185 -1.78 16.78 13.58
N MET A 186 -1.40 17.42 14.68
CA MET A 186 -1.94 18.70 15.10
C MET A 186 -1.63 19.82 14.09
N ASP A 187 -0.42 19.87 13.56
CA ASP A 187 -0.01 20.84 12.52
C ASP A 187 -0.87 20.70 11.25
N PHE A 188 -1.20 19.48 10.82
CA PHE A 188 -2.09 19.28 9.67
C PHE A 188 -3.53 19.74 9.93
N ILE A 189 -4.06 19.51 11.14
CA ILE A 189 -5.39 20.01 11.51
C ILE A 189 -5.40 21.55 11.53
N VAL A 190 -4.32 22.18 12.01
CA VAL A 190 -4.19 23.64 11.97
C VAL A 190 -4.15 24.14 10.52
N ALA A 191 -3.35 23.49 9.65
CA ALA A 191 -3.28 23.85 8.24
C ALA A 191 -4.64 23.72 7.54
N ASP A 192 -5.40 22.66 7.82
CA ASP A 192 -6.75 22.47 7.30
C ASP A 192 -7.70 23.61 7.69
N VAL A 193 -7.74 23.94 8.98
CA VAL A 193 -8.59 25.02 9.51
C VAL A 193 -8.15 26.39 8.99
N ALA A 194 -6.84 26.66 8.96
CA ALA A 194 -6.30 27.93 8.49
C ALA A 194 -6.60 28.15 6.99
N ALA A 195 -6.41 27.13 6.15
CA ALA A 195 -6.77 27.19 4.74
C ALA A 195 -8.28 27.40 4.54
N GLY A 196 -9.13 26.73 5.34
CA GLY A 196 -10.57 26.94 5.33
C GLY A 196 -11.01 28.36 5.73
N LEU A 197 -10.15 29.11 6.42
CA LEU A 197 -10.35 30.50 6.78
C LEU A 197 -9.71 31.49 5.77
N GLY A 198 -9.10 30.98 4.70
CA GLY A 198 -8.47 31.78 3.64
C GLY A 198 -7.06 32.27 3.99
N GLU A 199 -6.36 31.61 4.92
CA GLU A 199 -4.94 31.91 5.15
C GLU A 199 -4.06 31.33 4.05
N ASP A 200 -3.08 32.11 3.60
CA ASP A 200 -2.04 31.62 2.70
C ASP A 200 -1.02 30.79 3.47
N LEU A 201 -0.88 29.53 3.07
CA LEU A 201 0.03 28.55 3.68
C LEU A 201 1.31 28.32 2.86
N SER A 202 1.51 29.08 1.78
CA SER A 202 2.67 28.94 0.90
C SER A 202 3.97 29.16 1.68
N GLY A 203 4.81 28.12 1.77
CA GLY A 203 6.06 28.16 2.53
C GLY A 203 5.89 28.27 4.05
N ALA A 204 4.70 27.96 4.58
CA ALA A 204 4.45 28.00 6.02
C ALA A 204 5.35 27.02 6.78
N THR A 205 6.10 27.53 7.75
CA THR A 205 6.95 26.69 8.61
C THR A 205 6.16 26.10 9.77
N ARG A 206 6.71 25.07 10.45
CA ARG A 206 6.13 24.58 11.72
C ARG A 206 5.96 25.67 12.77
N ARG A 207 6.81 26.71 12.77
CA ARG A 207 6.66 27.85 13.68
C ARG A 207 5.40 28.65 13.34
N ASP A 208 5.12 28.84 12.06
CA ASP A 208 3.95 29.56 11.58
C ASP A 208 2.67 28.80 11.90
N LEU A 209 2.66 27.48 11.66
CA LEU A 209 1.54 26.61 12.04
C LEU A 209 1.28 26.65 13.55
N ARG A 210 2.31 26.59 14.40
CA ARG A 210 2.12 26.77 15.85
C ARG A 210 1.53 28.14 16.22
N ASN A 211 1.94 29.21 15.54
CA ASN A 211 1.39 30.54 15.77
C ASN A 211 -0.07 30.64 15.31
N MET A 212 -0.41 30.05 14.17
CA MET A 212 -1.78 29.92 13.67
C MET A 212 -2.63 29.09 14.62
N GLY A 213 -2.11 27.99 15.17
CA GLY A 213 -2.80 27.16 16.15
C GLY A 213 -3.17 27.94 17.42
N ARG A 214 -2.30 28.87 17.87
CA ARG A 214 -2.64 29.79 18.98
C ARG A 214 -3.68 30.83 18.57
N ARG A 215 -3.54 31.42 17.38
CA ARG A 215 -4.46 32.45 16.86
C ARG A 215 -5.87 31.90 16.65
N TYR A 216 -5.97 30.69 16.14
CA TYR A 216 -7.22 30.02 15.76
C TYR A 216 -7.67 28.97 16.77
N HIS A 217 -7.10 28.96 17.97
CA HIS A 217 -7.41 27.99 19.02
C HIS A 217 -8.91 27.75 19.21
N ASP A 218 -9.71 28.81 19.25
CA ASP A 218 -11.17 28.74 19.46
C ASP A 218 -11.95 28.19 18.26
N LYS A 219 -11.30 28.07 17.10
CA LYS A 219 -11.85 27.49 15.88
C LYS A 219 -11.33 26.07 15.59
N LEU A 220 -10.34 25.59 16.35
CA LEU A 220 -9.79 24.25 16.14
C LEU A 220 -10.80 23.19 16.62
N PRO A 221 -10.93 22.07 15.88
CA PRO A 221 -11.89 21.04 16.21
C PRO A 221 -11.51 20.31 17.51
N ALA A 222 -12.48 19.64 18.12
CA ALA A 222 -12.27 18.79 19.30
C ALA A 222 -11.19 17.71 19.06
N ALA A 223 -10.99 17.28 17.81
CA ALA A 223 -9.88 16.40 17.44
C ALA A 223 -8.52 16.99 17.82
N TRP A 224 -8.27 18.26 17.51
CA TRP A 224 -7.02 18.94 17.86
C TRP A 224 -6.85 19.08 19.38
N GLN A 225 -7.93 19.44 20.08
CA GLN A 225 -7.90 19.59 21.54
C GLN A 225 -7.57 18.27 22.24
N GLY A 226 -8.17 17.16 21.81
CA GLY A 226 -7.85 15.83 22.34
C GLY A 226 -6.38 15.44 22.10
N LEU A 227 -5.83 15.74 20.92
CA LEU A 227 -4.41 15.51 20.65
C LEU A 227 -3.52 16.41 21.51
N ALA A 228 -3.88 17.68 21.70
CA ALA A 228 -3.14 18.61 22.54
C ALA A 228 -3.09 18.13 23.99
N ASP A 229 -4.21 17.61 24.52
CA ASP A 229 -4.26 17.04 25.86
C ASP A 229 -3.36 15.80 25.99
N LEU A 230 -3.33 14.95 24.97
CA LEU A 230 -2.47 13.76 24.92
C LEU A 230 -0.98 14.13 24.83
N VAL A 231 -0.63 15.16 24.05
CA VAL A 231 0.73 15.71 23.98
C VAL A 231 1.16 16.26 25.34
N ARG A 232 0.31 17.05 26.02
CA ARG A 232 0.60 17.55 27.37
C ARG A 232 0.81 16.43 28.39
N TRP A 233 0.06 15.33 28.27
CA TRP A 233 0.32 14.15 29.09
C TRP A 233 1.68 13.52 28.76
N ALA A 234 2.00 13.34 27.48
CA ALA A 234 3.21 12.67 27.02
C ALA A 234 4.51 13.46 27.32
N GLU A 235 4.49 14.79 27.19
CA GLU A 235 5.67 15.65 27.37
C GLU A 235 5.77 16.26 28.77
N ASP A 236 4.65 16.77 29.30
CA ASP A 236 4.65 17.62 30.51
C ASP A 236 4.10 16.89 31.75
N GLY A 237 3.74 15.61 31.64
CA GLY A 237 3.15 14.85 32.75
C GLY A 237 1.77 15.37 33.17
N GLY A 238 1.02 15.96 32.23
CA GLY A 238 -0.37 16.38 32.42
C GLY A 238 -1.30 15.21 32.80
N PRO A 239 -2.59 15.47 33.10
CA PRO A 239 -3.55 14.40 33.36
C PRO A 239 -3.82 13.59 32.09
N TRP A 240 -4.06 12.28 32.25
CA TRP A 240 -4.47 11.41 31.14
C TRP A 240 -5.78 11.93 30.52
N PRO A 241 -5.83 12.16 29.19
CA PRO A 241 -7.01 12.71 28.53
C PRO A 241 -8.15 11.69 28.46
N ARG A 242 -9.39 12.18 28.41
CA ARG A 242 -10.58 11.34 28.19
C ARG A 242 -10.95 11.35 26.71
N ILE A 243 -10.43 10.37 25.97
CA ILE A 243 -10.71 10.17 24.55
C ILE A 243 -11.39 8.80 24.42
N ASP A 244 -12.72 8.79 24.41
CA ASP A 244 -13.50 7.58 24.11
C ASP A 244 -13.62 7.35 22.59
N SER A 245 -14.26 6.26 22.18
CA SER A 245 -14.41 5.89 20.77
C SER A 245 -15.25 6.87 19.94
N GLU A 246 -16.13 7.65 20.57
CA GLU A 246 -16.92 8.68 19.90
C GLU A 246 -16.14 9.99 19.76
N HIS A 247 -15.14 10.22 20.61
CA HIS A 247 -14.34 11.43 20.58
C HIS A 247 -13.66 11.61 19.19
N PRO A 248 -13.72 12.80 18.57
CA PRO A 248 -13.15 13.04 17.24
C PRO A 248 -11.66 12.74 17.11
N ALA A 249 -10.89 12.92 18.19
CA ALA A 249 -9.47 12.61 18.24
C ALA A 249 -9.14 11.10 18.25
N TYR A 250 -10.10 10.22 18.56
CA TYR A 250 -9.84 8.82 18.87
C TYR A 250 -8.98 8.11 17.81
N PHE A 251 -9.42 8.07 16.56
CA PHE A 251 -8.67 7.41 15.47
C PHE A 251 -7.34 8.08 15.14
N TYR A 252 -7.17 9.38 15.43
CA TYR A 252 -5.87 10.06 15.29
C TYR A 252 -4.84 9.57 16.31
N THR A 253 -5.28 8.98 17.41
CA THR A 253 -4.41 8.41 18.45
C THR A 253 -4.03 6.95 18.21
N LEU A 254 -4.56 6.32 17.17
CA LEU A 254 -4.34 4.92 16.86
C LEU A 254 -3.37 4.72 15.70
N ARG A 255 -2.73 3.55 15.70
CA ARG A 255 -1.96 2.99 14.60
C ARG A 255 -2.27 1.50 14.47
N ALA A 256 -2.01 0.91 13.31
CA ALA A 256 -2.09 -0.52 13.15
C ALA A 256 -0.99 -1.23 13.98
N LYS A 257 -1.32 -2.42 14.47
CA LYS A 257 -0.37 -3.34 15.12
C LYS A 257 0.46 -4.10 14.07
N ASP A 258 1.53 -4.76 14.53
CA ASP A 258 2.37 -5.62 13.69
C ASP A 258 1.66 -6.96 13.37
N HIS A 259 0.91 -6.99 12.27
CA HIS A 259 0.23 -8.19 11.79
C HIS A 259 0.10 -8.18 10.26
N ALA A 260 -0.35 -9.30 9.68
CA ALA A 260 -0.44 -9.47 8.23
C ALA A 260 -1.27 -8.40 7.51
N ASP A 261 -2.33 -7.88 8.17
CA ASP A 261 -3.23 -6.88 7.59
C ASP A 261 -2.86 -5.41 7.92
N VAL A 262 -1.62 -5.14 8.33
CA VAL A 262 -1.17 -3.81 8.80
C VAL A 262 -1.47 -2.69 7.80
N ASP A 263 -1.28 -2.95 6.50
CA ASP A 263 -1.55 -1.99 5.43
C ASP A 263 -3.05 -1.67 5.31
N LEU A 264 -3.91 -2.70 5.40
CA LEU A 264 -5.36 -2.56 5.29
C LEU A 264 -5.93 -1.79 6.49
N VAL A 265 -5.42 -2.06 7.70
CA VAL A 265 -5.81 -1.35 8.91
C VAL A 265 -5.31 0.09 8.90
N ASN A 266 -4.08 0.34 8.47
CA ASN A 266 -3.56 1.71 8.31
C ASN A 266 -4.36 2.51 7.27
N MET A 267 -4.82 1.86 6.20
CA MET A 267 -5.70 2.46 5.20
C MET A 267 -7.06 2.86 5.79
N LEU A 268 -7.69 1.97 6.56
CA LEU A 268 -8.92 2.27 7.29
C LEU A 268 -8.74 3.43 8.28
N LEU A 269 -7.69 3.39 9.09
CA LEU A 269 -7.38 4.45 10.05
C LEU A 269 -7.15 5.79 9.33
N ALA A 270 -6.49 5.78 8.18
CA ALA A 270 -6.28 6.99 7.38
C ALA A 270 -7.60 7.61 6.90
N GLU A 271 -8.54 6.78 6.44
CA GLU A 271 -9.87 7.23 6.01
C GLU A 271 -10.72 7.76 7.18
N LEU A 272 -10.54 7.22 8.38
CA LEU A 272 -11.19 7.69 9.62
C LEU A 272 -10.56 8.97 10.21
N SER A 273 -9.37 9.34 9.75
CA SER A 273 -8.62 10.53 10.20
C SER A 273 -8.22 11.44 9.02
N PRO A 274 -9.19 11.96 8.24
CA PRO A 274 -8.92 12.57 6.92
C PRO A 274 -8.10 13.88 6.97
N MET A 275 -7.99 14.52 8.15
CA MET A 275 -7.11 15.69 8.32
C MET A 275 -5.62 15.32 8.45
N ASP A 276 -5.27 14.05 8.71
CA ASP A 276 -3.88 13.60 8.59
C ASP A 276 -3.54 13.31 7.13
N VAL A 277 -3.23 14.36 6.40
CA VAL A 277 -2.93 14.33 4.96
C VAL A 277 -1.74 13.42 4.62
N ARG A 278 -0.77 13.28 5.54
CA ARG A 278 0.39 12.41 5.33
C ARG A 278 -0.04 10.96 5.39
N GLN A 279 -0.73 10.55 6.44
CA GLN A 279 -1.22 9.18 6.57
C GLN A 279 -2.20 8.84 5.44
N LEU A 280 -3.09 9.77 5.07
CA LEU A 280 -4.01 9.60 3.95
C LEU A 280 -3.28 9.42 2.62
N PHE A 281 -2.26 10.23 2.32
CA PHE A 281 -1.47 10.09 1.11
C PHE A 281 -0.68 8.77 1.06
N ILE A 282 -0.11 8.36 2.19
CA ILE A 282 0.72 7.17 2.29
C ILE A 282 -0.11 5.89 2.18
N CYS A 283 -1.23 5.83 2.90
CA CYS A 283 -1.99 4.59 3.11
C CYS A 283 -3.21 4.47 2.20
N HIS A 284 -3.82 5.59 1.77
CA HIS A 284 -5.06 5.55 0.98
C HIS A 284 -5.09 6.60 -0.14
N LYS A 285 -4.32 6.36 -1.21
CA LYS A 285 -4.21 7.29 -2.35
C LYS A 285 -5.56 7.66 -2.98
N GLU A 286 -6.48 6.70 -3.12
CA GLU A 286 -7.78 6.99 -3.71
C GLU A 286 -8.62 7.96 -2.87
N ALA A 287 -8.74 7.72 -1.56
CA ALA A 287 -9.40 8.65 -0.64
C ALA A 287 -8.68 10.00 -0.58
N PHE A 288 -7.35 10.01 -0.62
CA PHE A 288 -6.55 11.23 -0.71
C PHE A 288 -6.94 12.06 -1.94
N TYR A 289 -6.90 11.49 -3.15
CA TYR A 289 -7.20 12.24 -4.37
C TYR A 289 -8.65 12.71 -4.43
N LYS A 290 -9.60 11.89 -3.96
CA LYS A 290 -11.01 12.28 -3.82
C LYS A 290 -11.17 13.50 -2.92
N ALA A 291 -10.51 13.52 -1.77
CA ALA A 291 -10.53 14.66 -0.86
C ALA A 291 -9.78 15.87 -1.46
N TYR A 292 -8.60 15.65 -2.03
CA TYR A 292 -7.71 16.67 -2.58
C TYR A 292 -8.40 17.54 -3.62
N ILE A 293 -9.22 16.96 -4.51
CA ILE A 293 -9.96 17.70 -5.53
C ILE A 293 -10.84 18.79 -4.91
N GLY A 294 -11.49 18.50 -3.78
CA GLY A 294 -12.41 19.40 -3.09
C GLY A 294 -11.76 20.39 -2.13
N TRP A 295 -10.44 20.32 -1.90
CA TRP A 295 -9.76 21.23 -0.97
C TRP A 295 -9.58 22.64 -1.54
N PRO A 296 -9.53 23.68 -0.68
CA PRO A 296 -9.07 25.01 -1.07
C PRO A 296 -7.66 24.98 -1.66
N ASP A 297 -7.36 25.94 -2.54
CA ASP A 297 -6.07 25.98 -3.25
C ASP A 297 -4.89 26.21 -2.29
N GLU A 298 -5.11 26.94 -1.20
CA GLU A 298 -4.13 27.17 -0.13
C GLU A 298 -3.73 25.86 0.55
N LYS A 299 -4.70 24.98 0.82
CA LYS A 299 -4.44 23.65 1.37
C LYS A 299 -3.73 22.77 0.36
N LYS A 300 -4.16 22.78 -0.91
CA LYS A 300 -3.50 22.01 -1.98
C LYS A 300 -2.03 22.39 -2.12
N ALA A 301 -1.73 23.68 -2.14
CA ALA A 301 -0.37 24.20 -2.24
C ALA A 301 0.48 23.75 -1.04
N TYR A 302 -0.02 23.93 0.18
CA TYR A 302 0.67 23.49 1.39
C TYR A 302 0.96 21.98 1.40
N VAL A 303 -0.05 21.15 1.07
CA VAL A 303 0.12 19.69 1.09
C VAL A 303 1.08 19.24 0.00
N ALA A 304 1.03 19.84 -1.20
CA ALA A 304 1.97 19.54 -2.27
C ALA A 304 3.41 19.89 -1.87
N ASP A 305 3.61 21.06 -1.29
CA ASP A 305 4.92 21.51 -0.80
C ASP A 305 5.45 20.56 0.28
N PHE A 306 4.65 20.29 1.32
CA PHE A 306 4.99 19.34 2.40
C PHE A 306 5.36 17.96 1.86
N LEU A 307 4.54 17.40 0.95
CA LEU A 307 4.81 16.08 0.40
C LEU A 307 6.11 16.05 -0.41
N SER A 308 6.44 17.14 -1.12
CA SER A 308 7.64 17.23 -1.95
C SER A 308 8.92 17.51 -1.15
N THR A 309 8.85 18.32 -0.10
CA THR A 309 10.02 18.82 0.64
C THR A 309 10.31 18.04 1.92
N GLU A 310 9.29 17.52 2.60
CA GLU A 310 9.48 16.71 3.81
C GLU A 310 9.37 15.22 3.49
N TYR A 311 8.28 14.78 2.84
CA TYR A 311 8.04 13.34 2.66
C TYR A 311 8.90 12.69 1.56
N GLN A 312 9.07 13.32 0.38
CA GLN A 312 9.88 12.69 -0.68
C GLN A 312 11.36 12.58 -0.31
N VAL A 313 11.88 13.47 0.53
CA VAL A 313 13.29 13.52 0.92
C VAL A 313 13.66 12.34 1.82
N ASP A 314 12.78 11.93 2.72
CA ASP A 314 13.01 10.80 3.62
C ASP A 314 11.77 9.90 3.75
N LYS A 315 11.45 9.19 2.65
CA LYS A 315 10.34 8.24 2.63
C LYS A 315 10.55 7.10 3.63
N ALA A 316 11.74 6.49 3.60
CA ALA A 316 12.06 5.33 4.41
C ALA A 316 12.04 5.67 5.91
N GLY A 317 12.70 6.76 6.31
CA GLY A 317 12.69 7.23 7.69
C GLY A 317 11.32 7.70 8.15
N THR A 318 10.54 8.39 7.30
CA THR A 318 9.16 8.78 7.65
C THR A 318 8.28 7.56 7.89
N ARG A 319 8.37 6.53 7.04
CA ARG A 319 7.60 5.29 7.20
C ARG A 319 8.07 4.49 8.41
N ALA A 320 9.37 4.40 8.64
CA ALA A 320 9.94 3.76 9.83
C ALA A 320 9.48 4.46 11.12
N ALA A 321 9.48 5.79 11.16
CA ALA A 321 9.01 6.56 12.31
C ALA A 321 7.51 6.36 12.57
N LEU A 322 6.69 6.27 11.52
CA LEU A 322 5.24 6.11 11.64
C LEU A 322 4.80 4.68 11.94
N PHE A 323 5.44 3.70 11.31
CA PHE A 323 4.96 2.32 11.29
C PHE A 323 5.93 1.34 11.94
N GLY A 324 7.23 1.65 12.09
CA GLY A 324 8.20 0.92 12.92
C GLY A 324 8.44 -0.57 12.63
N HIS A 325 7.65 -1.17 11.74
CA HIS A 325 7.59 -2.62 11.48
C HIS A 325 7.75 -2.92 9.98
N GLU A 326 7.71 -1.88 9.14
CA GLU A 326 7.97 -2.03 7.72
C GLU A 326 9.46 -2.25 7.48
N ALA A 327 9.78 -3.31 6.73
CA ALA A 327 11.12 -3.48 6.19
C ALA A 327 11.49 -2.22 5.39
N ALA A 328 12.72 -1.72 5.57
CA ALA A 328 13.19 -0.52 4.90
C ALA A 328 12.91 -0.62 3.39
N MET A 329 12.22 0.39 2.83
CA MET A 329 12.26 0.63 1.39
C MET A 329 13.61 1.26 1.04
N ASP A 330 14.68 0.50 1.23
CA ASP A 330 15.99 0.89 0.71
C ASP A 330 15.93 0.76 -0.81
N GLU A 331 16.27 1.83 -1.53
CA GLU A 331 16.77 1.64 -2.90
C GLU A 331 17.98 0.71 -2.79
N PRO A 332 18.07 -0.35 -3.62
CA PRO A 332 19.21 -1.23 -3.56
C PRO A 332 20.46 -0.38 -3.69
N ALA A 333 21.32 -0.41 -2.65
CA ALA A 333 22.60 0.24 -2.70
C ALA A 333 23.26 -0.13 -4.04
N PRO A 334 23.77 0.84 -4.82
CA PRO A 334 24.41 0.54 -6.08
C PRO A 334 25.48 -0.50 -5.79
N LYS A 335 25.24 -1.74 -6.24
CA LYS A 335 26.24 -2.79 -6.14
C LYS A 335 27.39 -2.29 -6.99
N ASP A 336 28.57 -2.14 -6.39
CA ASP A 336 29.80 -1.84 -7.11
C ASP A 336 29.86 -2.78 -8.32
N ASP A 337 29.62 -2.20 -9.50
CA ASP A 337 29.37 -2.98 -10.69
C ASP A 337 30.69 -3.65 -11.05
N LEU A 338 30.70 -4.98 -11.09
CA LEU A 338 31.87 -5.73 -11.56
C LEU A 338 32.28 -5.25 -12.97
N ILE A 339 31.33 -4.69 -13.74
CA ILE A 339 31.52 -4.06 -15.04
C ILE A 339 32.41 -2.81 -14.95
N ASP A 340 32.28 -1.97 -13.91
CA ASP A 340 33.15 -0.80 -13.71
C ASP A 340 34.60 -1.19 -13.41
N ARG A 341 34.81 -2.40 -12.87
CA ARG A 341 36.15 -2.95 -12.59
C ARG A 341 36.88 -3.51 -13.82
N VAL A 342 36.16 -3.90 -14.87
CA VAL A 342 36.76 -4.52 -16.08
C VAL A 342 36.52 -3.75 -17.38
N GLY A 343 35.69 -2.72 -17.36
CA GLY A 343 35.33 -1.94 -18.55
C GLY A 343 34.60 -2.77 -19.62
N PRO A 344 34.05 -2.14 -20.68
CA PRO A 344 33.23 -2.80 -21.69
C PRO A 344 33.99 -3.80 -22.59
N TRP A 345 35.30 -3.96 -22.39
CA TRP A 345 36.16 -4.89 -23.13
C TRP A 345 37.15 -5.53 -22.16
N GLY A 346 36.69 -6.55 -21.42
CA GLY A 346 37.46 -7.22 -20.39
C GLY A 346 38.79 -7.78 -20.89
N ALA A 347 39.89 -7.19 -20.44
CA ALA A 347 41.22 -7.77 -20.51
C ALA A 347 41.79 -7.90 -19.10
N VAL A 348 41.73 -9.11 -18.53
CA VAL A 348 42.36 -9.42 -17.26
C VAL A 348 43.88 -9.47 -17.47
N LYS A 349 44.63 -8.51 -16.89
CA LYS A 349 46.08 -8.68 -16.71
C LYS A 349 46.33 -9.73 -15.64
N ARG A 350 46.82 -10.90 -16.04
CA ARG A 350 47.44 -11.86 -15.12
C ARG A 350 48.66 -11.21 -14.46
N ARG A 351 48.74 -11.30 -13.14
CA ARG A 351 49.99 -11.19 -12.40
C ARG A 351 50.11 -12.38 -11.46
#